data_AF-A0A443PHM2-F1
#
_entry.id   AF-A0A443PHM2-F1
#
_cell.length_a   1.000
_cell.length_b   1.000
_cell.length_c   1.000
_cell.angle_alpha   90.00
_cell.angle_beta   90.00
_cell.angle_gamma   90.00
#
_symmetry.space_group_name_H-M   'P 1'
#
loop_
_entity.id
_entity.type
_entity.pdbx_description
1 polymer ?
#
loop_
_entity_poly.entity_id
_entity_poly.type
_entity_poly.pdbx_seq_one_letter_code
_entity_poly.pdbx_strand_id
1 'polypeptide(L)'
;MAMSKAALQSALRRLGRRSAPSKRNLSSSSARHDDAYEAEKWEKITYLGIATCTILAIYNLTKGHPHHYEEPPPYPYLRIRNKDFPWGPDGFFERKHKNH
;
A
#
# COMPACT_ATOMS: atom_id res chain seq x y z
N MET A 1 59.89 46.46 6.88
CA MET A 1 59.10 45.66 5.92
C MET A 1 59.16 44.20 6.35
N ALA A 2 58.10 43.64 6.94
CA ALA A 2 58.07 42.24 7.35
C ALA A 2 56.71 41.62 6.98
N MET A 3 56.58 41.22 5.72
CA MET A 3 55.44 40.45 5.20
C MET A 3 55.99 39.37 4.28
N SER A 4 56.53 38.27 4.81
CA SER A 4 57.09 37.24 3.91
C SER A 4 57.26 35.83 4.48
N LYS A 5 56.61 35.46 5.59
CA LYS A 5 56.67 34.07 6.09
C LYS A 5 55.32 33.39 6.33
N ALA A 6 54.26 34.14 6.64
CA ALA A 6 52.93 33.55 6.90
C ALA A 6 52.14 33.20 5.62
N ALA A 7 52.32 33.96 4.54
CA ALA A 7 51.59 33.72 3.29
C ALA A 7 52.08 32.49 2.51
N LEU A 8 53.33 32.09 2.72
CA LEU A 8 53.94 30.97 1.98
C LEU A 8 53.54 29.61 2.59
N GLN A 9 53.22 29.56 3.88
CA GLN A 9 52.76 28.35 4.56
C GLN A 9 51.29 28.00 4.28
N SER A 10 50.43 29.01 4.02
CA SER A 10 49.02 28.78 3.68
C SER A 10 48.83 28.31 2.23
N ALA A 11 49.70 28.74 1.31
CA ALA A 11 49.67 28.31 -0.09
C ALA A 11 50.03 26.82 -0.27
N LEU A 12 50.98 26.30 0.52
CA LEU A 12 51.40 24.89 0.41
C LEU A 12 50.40 23.88 1.01
N ARG A 13 49.56 24.29 1.96
CA ARG A 13 48.50 23.42 2.52
C ARG A 13 47.33 23.21 1.55
N ARG A 14 47.11 24.13 0.61
CA ARG A 14 46.00 24.07 -0.35
C ARG A 14 46.30 23.19 -1.56
N LEU A 15 47.57 22.96 -1.88
CA LEU A 15 47.97 22.17 -3.06
C LEU A 15 48.00 20.65 -2.80
N GLY A 16 47.88 20.21 -1.54
CA GLY A 16 47.95 18.79 -1.15
C GLY A 16 46.63 18.09 -0.87
N ARG A 17 45.50 18.81 -0.75
CA ARG A 17 44.19 18.19 -0.58
C ARG A 17 43.60 17.83 -1.94
N ARG A 18 44.14 16.78 -2.56
CA ARG A 18 43.26 15.93 -3.40
C ARG A 18 42.18 15.44 -2.46
N SER A 19 40.94 15.88 -2.69
CA SER A 19 39.78 15.23 -2.09
C SER A 19 39.88 13.76 -2.48
N ALA A 20 40.42 12.93 -1.60
CA ALA A 20 40.30 11.50 -1.75
C ALA A 20 38.79 11.27 -1.90
N PRO A 21 38.33 10.52 -2.92
CA PRO A 21 36.91 10.22 -3.03
C PRO A 21 36.52 9.67 -1.66
N SER A 22 35.59 10.36 -0.99
CA SER A 22 35.03 9.88 0.27
C SER A 22 34.64 8.44 -0.01
N LYS A 23 35.38 7.49 0.57
CA LYS A 23 35.00 6.09 0.51
C LYS A 23 33.68 6.08 1.26
N ARG A 24 32.58 6.13 0.51
CA ARG A 24 31.25 5.91 1.04
C ARG A 24 31.31 4.49 1.57
N ASN A 25 31.52 4.37 2.87
CA ASN A 25 31.26 3.14 3.58
C ASN A 25 29.75 2.98 3.51
N LEU A 26 29.27 2.43 2.39
CA LEU A 26 27.93 1.86 2.33
C LEU A 26 27.96 0.80 3.42
N SER A 27 27.24 1.03 4.52
CA SER A 27 27.04 0.09 5.62
C SER A 27 26.23 -1.11 5.12
N SER A 28 26.78 -1.87 4.16
CA SER A 28 26.11 -2.95 3.44
C SER A 28 26.47 -4.32 4.01
N SER A 29 27.52 -4.41 4.84
CA SER A 29 27.94 -5.70 5.42
C SER A 29 27.17 -6.08 6.68
N SER A 30 26.67 -5.11 7.46
CA SER A 30 25.79 -5.34 8.62
C SER A 30 24.31 -5.32 8.25
N ALA A 31 23.93 -4.59 7.19
CA ALA A 31 22.55 -4.50 6.72
C ALA A 31 21.97 -5.84 6.24
N ARG A 32 22.80 -6.78 5.75
CA ARG A 32 22.31 -8.09 5.27
C ARG A 32 21.71 -8.97 6.36
N HIS A 33 22.18 -8.85 7.60
CA HIS A 33 21.59 -9.56 8.74
C HIS A 33 20.28 -8.91 9.16
N ASP A 34 20.19 -7.58 9.09
CA ASP A 34 18.98 -6.84 9.41
C ASP A 34 17.89 -7.04 8.33
N ASP A 35 18.24 -7.05 7.04
CA ASP A 35 17.28 -7.20 5.94
C ASP A 35 16.49 -8.52 6.01
N ALA A 36 17.17 -9.63 6.32
CA ALA A 36 16.53 -10.94 6.44
C ALA A 36 15.59 -11.01 7.66
N TYR A 37 16.03 -10.47 8.79
CA TYR A 37 15.23 -10.40 10.01
C TYR A 37 14.01 -9.48 9.85
N GLU A 38 14.20 -8.33 9.20
CA GLU A 38 13.13 -7.38 8.92
C GLU A 38 12.11 -7.97 7.93
N ALA A 39 12.57 -8.69 6.89
CA ALA A 39 11.69 -9.42 5.97
C ALA A 39 10.87 -10.50 6.69
N GLU A 40 11.51 -11.32 7.53
CA GLU A 40 10.83 -12.35 8.33
C GLU A 40 9.78 -11.74 9.28
N LYS A 41 10.08 -10.57 9.87
CA LYS A 41 9.14 -9.82 10.71
C LYS A 41 7.90 -9.42 9.91
N TRP A 42 8.08 -8.81 8.74
CA TRP A 42 6.95 -8.40 7.90
C TRP A 42 6.16 -9.60 7.37
N GLU A 43 6.83 -10.69 7.03
CA GLU A 43 6.19 -11.96 6.66
C GLU A 43 5.25 -12.45 7.78
N LYS A 44 5.72 -12.50 9.04
CA LYS A 44 4.90 -12.89 10.18
C LYS A 44 3.72 -11.96 10.41
N ILE A 45 3.94 -10.64 10.32
CA ILE A 45 2.86 -9.64 10.46
C ILE A 45 1.81 -9.84 9.36
N THR A 46 2.23 -10.07 8.12
CA THR A 46 1.32 -10.32 7.00
C THR A 46 0.53 -11.61 7.20
N TYR A 47 1.17 -12.72 7.60
CA TYR A 47 0.44 -13.96 7.88
C TYR A 47 -0.57 -13.80 9.02
N LEU A 48 -0.19 -13.09 10.08
CA LEU A 48 -1.11 -12.78 11.18
C LEU A 48 -2.29 -11.92 10.69
N GLY A 49 -2.02 -10.92 9.84
CA GLY A 49 -3.04 -10.08 9.22
C GLY A 49 -3.99 -10.87 8.32
N ILE A 50 -3.45 -11.72 7.45
CA ILE A 50 -4.24 -12.60 6.56
C ILE A 50 -5.12 -13.52 7.39
N ALA A 51 -4.57 -14.18 8.40
CA ALA A 51 -5.33 -15.10 9.25
C ALA A 51 -6.47 -14.38 9.99
N THR A 52 -6.17 -13.24 10.62
CA THR A 52 -7.17 -12.48 11.39
C THR A 52 -8.27 -11.91 10.48
N CYS A 53 -7.91 -11.28 9.35
CA CYS A 53 -8.87 -10.76 8.39
C CYS A 53 -9.73 -11.87 7.76
N THR A 54 -9.14 -13.03 7.45
CA THR A 54 -9.88 -14.17 6.88
C THR A 54 -10.88 -14.73 7.88
N ILE A 55 -10.48 -14.93 9.14
CA ILE A 55 -11.37 -15.40 10.20
C ILE A 55 -12.52 -14.40 10.40
N LEU A 56 -12.22 -13.10 10.45
CA LEU A 56 -13.25 -12.07 10.60
C LEU A 56 -14.20 -12.06 9.40
N ALA A 57 -13.70 -12.22 8.18
CA ALA A 57 -14.52 -12.30 6.97
C ALA A 57 -15.47 -13.51 7.04
N ILE A 58 -14.96 -14.70 7.40
CA ILE A 58 -15.79 -15.90 7.57
C ILE A 58 -16.86 -15.64 8.63
N TYR A 59 -16.50 -15.10 9.79
CA TYR A 59 -17.44 -14.81 10.86
C TYR A 59 -18.57 -13.86 10.41
N ASN A 60 -18.25 -12.81 9.65
CA ASN A 60 -19.27 -11.88 9.17
C ASN A 60 -20.12 -12.47 8.04
N LEU A 61 -19.53 -13.24 7.13
CA LEU A 61 -20.22 -13.81 5.96
C LEU A 61 -21.09 -15.02 6.32
N THR A 62 -20.78 -15.73 7.42
CA THR A 62 -21.63 -16.84 7.91
C THR A 62 -22.94 -16.33 8.51
N LYS A 63 -23.01 -15.06 8.92
CA LYS A 63 -24.27 -14.45 9.35
C LYS A 63 -25.12 -14.18 8.11
N GLY A 64 -26.28 -14.84 8.04
CA GLY A 64 -27.26 -14.58 6.98
C GLY A 64 -27.69 -13.11 7.01
N HIS A 65 -27.89 -12.53 5.82
CA HIS A 65 -28.55 -11.23 5.69
C HIS A 65 -29.99 -11.49 5.25
N PRO A 66 -30.99 -11.24 6.10
CA PRO A 66 -32.39 -11.42 5.72
C PRO A 66 -32.71 -10.50 4.54
N HIS A 67 -33.09 -11.07 3.39
CA HIS A 67 -33.60 -10.31 2.23
C HIS A 67 -35.10 -9.98 2.36
N HIS A 68 -35.67 -10.14 3.56
CA HIS A 68 -37.04 -9.77 3.84
C HIS A 68 -37.11 -8.28 4.15
N TYR A 69 -36.92 -7.47 3.11
CA TYR A 69 -37.32 -6.08 3.13
C TYR A 69 -38.65 -6.01 2.38
N GLU A 70 -39.63 -5.30 2.92
CA GLU A 70 -40.78 -4.92 2.11
C GLU A 70 -40.24 -4.14 0.90
N GLU A 71 -40.64 -4.57 -0.29
CA GLU A 71 -40.25 -3.87 -1.50
C GLU A 71 -40.80 -2.44 -1.40
N PRO A 72 -39.94 -1.41 -1.54
CA PRO A 72 -40.41 -0.04 -1.48
C PRO A 72 -41.49 0.16 -2.56
N PRO A 73 -42.47 1.04 -2.30
CA PRO A 73 -43.46 1.40 -3.30
C PRO A 73 -42.79 1.76 -4.64
N PRO A 74 -43.46 1.53 -5.79
CA PRO A 74 -42.88 1.77 -7.10
C PRO A 74 -42.74 3.27 -7.37
N TYR A 75 -41.69 3.86 -6.79
CA TYR A 75 -41.40 5.27 -6.99
C TYR A 75 -40.99 5.54 -8.44
N PRO A 76 -41.34 6.71 -9.01
CA PRO A 76 -41.01 7.03 -10.41
C PRO A 76 -39.50 7.01 -10.74
N TYR A 77 -38.65 7.11 -9.71
CA TYR A 77 -37.20 7.08 -9.85
C TYR A 77 -36.59 5.67 -9.67
N LEU A 78 -37.39 4.68 -9.27
CA LEU A 78 -36.96 3.28 -9.20
C LEU A 78 -37.30 2.55 -10.49
N ARG A 79 -36.48 1.56 -10.86
CA ARG A 79 -36.72 0.68 -12.02
C ARG A 79 -36.93 1.44 -13.35
N ILE A 80 -36.31 2.62 -13.51
CA ILE A 80 -36.41 3.41 -14.74
C ILE A 80 -35.82 2.63 -15.92
N ARG A 81 -36.59 2.54 -17.02
CA ARG A 81 -36.17 1.92 -18.28
C ARG A 81 -36.45 2.82 -19.47
N ASN A 82 -35.41 3.45 -20.01
CA ASN A 82 -35.52 4.24 -21.26
C ASN A 82 -35.33 3.36 -22.51
N LYS A 83 -34.56 2.27 -22.38
CA LYS A 83 -34.30 1.26 -23.41
C LYS A 83 -34.15 -0.09 -22.73
N ASP A 84 -34.65 -1.13 -23.39
CA ASP A 84 -34.49 -2.50 -22.92
C ASP A 84 -33.04 -2.96 -22.95
N PHE A 85 -32.68 -3.82 -22.01
CA PHE A 85 -31.37 -4.46 -22.05
C PHE A 85 -31.31 -5.50 -23.18
N PRO A 86 -30.12 -5.72 -23.77
CA PRO A 86 -29.97 -6.66 -24.87
C PRO A 86 -30.09 -8.13 -24.45
N TRP A 87 -30.10 -8.45 -23.14
CA TRP A 87 -30.19 -9.82 -22.61
C TRP A 87 -31.52 -10.15 -21.93
N GLY A 88 -32.45 -9.20 -21.83
CA GLY A 88 -33.77 -9.44 -21.23
C GLY A 88 -34.25 -8.34 -20.28
N PRO A 89 -35.36 -8.60 -19.56
CA PRO A 89 -36.05 -7.59 -18.74
C PRO A 89 -35.31 -7.21 -17.45
N ASP A 90 -34.43 -8.09 -16.95
CA ASP A 90 -33.86 -8.00 -15.60
C ASP A 90 -32.44 -7.44 -15.59
N GLY A 91 -32.03 -6.91 -14.43
CA GLY A 91 -30.66 -6.48 -14.16
C GLY A 91 -29.63 -7.57 -14.46
N PHE A 92 -28.45 -7.19 -14.96
CA PHE A 92 -27.41 -8.15 -15.34
C PHE A 92 -26.99 -9.09 -14.19
N PHE A 93 -27.05 -8.60 -12.94
CA PHE A 93 -26.76 -9.37 -11.73
C PHE A 93 -27.98 -9.49 -10.80
N GLU A 94 -29.20 -9.35 -11.32
CA GLU A 94 -30.41 -9.41 -10.51
C GLU A 94 -30.81 -10.87 -10.24
N ARG A 95 -31.05 -11.20 -8.97
CA ARG A 95 -31.64 -12.47 -8.56
C ARG A 95 -32.99 -12.20 -7.92
N LYS A 96 -34.07 -12.56 -8.62
CA LYS A 96 -35.43 -12.46 -8.07
C LYS A 96 -35.71 -13.60 -7.09
N HIS A 97 -36.28 -13.27 -5.94
CA HIS A 97 -36.85 -14.27 -5.05
C HIS A 97 -38.21 -14.70 -5.62
N LYS A 98 -38.40 -16.01 -5.85
CA LYS A 98 -39.60 -16.57 -6.52
C LYS A 98 -40.86 -16.62 -5.63
N ASN A 99 -40.83 -16.03 -4.45
CA ASN A 99 -41.95 -16.03 -3.53
C ASN A 99 -42.35 -14.57 -3.30
N HIS A 100 -43.31 -14.09 -4.08
CA HIS A 100 -44.34 -13.11 -3.77
C HIS A 100 -45.36 -13.14 -4.92
#